data_AF-A0A9X5H9Z6-F1
#
_entry.id   AF-A0A9X5H9Z6-F1
#
_cell.length_a   1.000
_cell.length_b   1.000
_cell.length_c   1.000
_cell.angle_alpha   90.00
_cell.angle_beta   90.00
_cell.angle_gamma   90.00
#
_symmetry.space_group_name_H-M   'P 1'
#
loop_
_entity.id
_entity.type
_entity.pdbx_description
1 polymer ?
#
loop_
_entity_poly.entity_id
_entity_poly.type
_entity_poly.pdbx_seq_one_letter_code
_entity_poly.pdbx_strand_id
1 'polypeptide(L)'
;RYMMLSTENRESRDKRSLGELFLYFSDEMSDITWIQAFQLLLQMFRTLLTDDLDIAEDAFDALVDAFMDTLPALLKSKLQAS
;
A
#
# COMPACT_ATOMS: atom_id res chain seq x y z
N ARG A 1 33.25 -5.52 22.02
CA ARG A 1 32.44 -5.04 23.17
C ARG A 1 32.09 -3.55 23.10
N TYR A 2 33.00 -2.68 22.65
CA TYR A 2 32.71 -1.24 22.46
C TYR A 2 31.73 -0.94 21.32
N MET A 3 31.72 -1.74 20.25
CA MET A 3 30.84 -1.53 19.10
C MET A 3 29.36 -1.59 19.49
N MET A 4 28.95 -2.62 20.24
CA MET A 4 27.57 -2.79 20.73
C MET A 4 27.09 -1.62 21.61
N LEU A 5 27.93 -1.18 22.54
CA LEU A 5 27.65 -0.02 23.41
C LEU A 5 27.57 1.29 22.62
N SER A 6 28.36 1.44 21.55
CA SER A 6 28.31 2.62 20.69
C SER A 6 27.06 2.70 19.83
N THR A 7 26.52 1.55 19.38
CA THR A 7 25.25 1.48 18.66
C THR A 7 24.08 1.81 19.59
N GLU A 8 24.03 1.20 20.78
CA GLU A 8 23.00 1.51 21.80
C GLU A 8 23.04 2.97 22.26
N ASN A 9 24.23 3.59 22.39
CA ASN A 9 24.35 5.02 22.71
C ASN A 9 23.85 5.91 21.56
N ARG A 10 24.07 5.49 20.30
CA ARG A 10 23.61 6.24 19.13
C ARG A 10 22.09 6.17 19.01
N GLU A 11 21.48 5.01 19.17
CA GLU A 11 20.01 4.87 19.12
C GLU A 11 19.31 5.58 20.29
N SER A 12 19.90 5.57 21.49
CA SER A 12 19.30 6.23 22.67
C SER A 12 19.47 7.75 22.71
N ARG A 13 20.47 8.34 22.03
CA ARG A 13 20.79 9.78 22.13
C ARG A 13 20.69 10.56 20.82
N ASP A 14 20.67 9.89 19.67
CA ASP A 14 20.56 10.55 18.37
C ASP A 14 19.11 10.64 17.90
N LYS A 15 18.52 11.82 18.09
CA LYS A 15 17.17 12.17 17.61
C LYS A 15 17.01 12.01 16.09
N ARG A 16 18.11 11.95 15.31
CA ARG A 16 18.04 11.68 13.86
C ARG A 16 17.65 10.23 13.53
N SER A 17 17.94 9.26 14.39
CA SER A 17 17.56 7.84 14.15
C SER A 17 16.04 7.63 14.19
N LEU A 18 15.37 8.22 15.19
CA LEU A 18 13.91 8.26 15.26
C LEU A 18 13.30 9.09 14.12
N GLY A 19 13.98 10.16 13.70
CA GLY A 19 13.52 10.99 12.57
C GLY A 19 13.54 10.24 11.24
N GLU A 20 14.57 9.42 10.99
CA GLU A 20 14.68 8.59 9.80
C GLU A 20 13.62 7.46 9.80
N LEU A 21 13.45 6.77 10.92
CA LEU A 21 12.35 5.80 11.11
C LEU A 21 10.97 6.43 10.94
N PHE A 22 10.74 7.63 11.47
CA PHE A 22 9.48 8.37 11.30
C PHE A 22 9.22 8.74 9.84
N LEU A 23 10.26 9.14 9.09
CA LEU A 23 10.15 9.43 7.66
C LEU A 23 9.83 8.16 6.86
N TYR A 24 10.50 7.04 7.13
CA TYR A 24 10.16 5.74 6.51
C TYR A 24 8.72 5.33 6.82
N PHE A 25 8.32 5.38 8.10
CA PHE A 25 6.94 5.09 8.48
C PHE A 25 5.94 6.05 7.84
N SER A 26 6.28 7.33 7.65
CA SER A 26 5.41 8.30 6.98
C SER A 26 5.23 7.99 5.49
N ASP A 27 6.30 7.58 4.81
CA ASP A 27 6.26 7.20 3.38
C ASP A 27 5.49 5.88 3.21
N GLU A 28 5.73 4.91 4.09
CA GLU A 28 5.07 3.60 4.07
C GLU A 28 3.61 3.68 4.53
N MET A 29 3.28 4.54 5.50
CA MET A 29 1.89 4.88 5.81
C MET A 29 1.20 5.55 4.63
N SER A 30 1.91 6.38 3.85
CA SER A 30 1.34 6.98 2.65
C SER A 30 1.02 5.92 1.59
N ASP A 31 1.91 4.95 1.38
CA ASP A 31 1.68 3.81 0.49
C ASP A 31 0.51 2.93 1.00
N ILE A 32 0.40 2.66 2.31
CA ILE A 32 -0.74 1.94 2.92
C ILE A 32 -2.05 2.69 2.69
N THR A 33 -2.07 4.02 2.89
CA THR A 33 -3.29 4.82 2.65
C THR A 33 -3.68 4.86 1.18
N TRP A 34 -2.71 4.79 0.27
CA TRP A 34 -2.97 4.70 -1.16
C TRP A 34 -3.63 3.36 -1.53
N ILE A 35 -3.14 2.24 -1.01
CA ILE A 35 -3.72 0.91 -1.23
C ILE A 35 -5.14 0.85 -0.66
N GLN A 36 -5.37 1.39 0.53
CA GLN A 36 -6.70 1.45 1.14
C GLN A 36 -7.67 2.29 0.31
N ALA A 37 -7.25 3.47 -0.16
CA ALA A 37 -8.06 4.31 -1.02
C ALA A 37 -8.37 3.61 -2.35
N PHE A 38 -7.41 2.89 -2.92
CA PHE A 38 -7.58 2.11 -4.14
C PHE A 38 -8.56 0.95 -3.96
N GLN A 39 -8.46 0.21 -2.85
CA GLN A 39 -9.41 -0.85 -2.49
C GLN A 39 -10.83 -0.31 -2.30
N LEU A 40 -10.98 0.83 -1.61
CA LEU A 40 -12.29 1.48 -1.42
C LEU A 40 -12.91 1.87 -2.77
N LEU A 41 -12.10 2.37 -3.69
CA LEU A 41 -12.55 2.76 -5.03
C LEU A 41 -13.01 1.54 -5.85
N LEU A 42 -12.29 0.42 -5.80
CA LEU A 42 -12.74 -0.84 -6.42
C LEU A 42 -14.04 -1.36 -5.79
N GLN A 43 -14.17 -1.26 -4.47
CA GLN A 43 -15.39 -1.66 -3.77
C GLN A 43 -16.59 -0.79 -4.18
N MET A 44 -16.39 0.52 -4.33
CA MET A 44 -17.43 1.43 -4.83
C MET A 44 -17.86 1.08 -6.26
N PHE A 45 -16.90 0.74 -7.14
CA PHE A 45 -17.24 0.28 -8.49
C PHE A 45 -18.03 -1.02 -8.47
N ARG A 46 -17.66 -1.98 -7.61
CA ARG A 46 -18.42 -3.22 -7.46
C ARG A 46 -19.87 -2.93 -7.08
N THR A 47 -20.08 -2.15 -6.03
CA THR A 47 -21.42 -1.77 -5.58
C THR A 47 -22.22 -1.08 -6.69
N LEU A 48 -21.62 -0.11 -7.40
CA LEU A 48 -22.29 0.59 -8.50
C LEU A 48 -22.64 -0.35 -9.67
N LEU A 49 -21.72 -1.23 -10.06
CA LEU A 49 -21.92 -2.13 -11.20
C LEU A 49 -22.90 -3.28 -10.88
N THR A 50 -22.93 -3.76 -9.64
CA THR A 50 -23.86 -4.80 -9.20
C THR A 50 -25.25 -4.23 -8.93
N ASP A 51 -25.36 -3.05 -8.30
CA ASP A 51 -26.65 -2.46 -7.91
C ASP A 51 -27.34 -1.73 -9.06
N ASP A 52 -26.62 -0.93 -9.86
CA ASP A 52 -27.22 -0.10 -10.91
C ASP A 52 -27.25 -0.76 -12.30
N LEU A 53 -26.38 -1.74 -12.54
CA LEU A 53 -26.18 -2.36 -13.86
C LEU A 53 -26.49 -3.86 -13.91
N ASP A 54 -26.91 -4.46 -12.80
CA ASP A 54 -27.29 -5.88 -12.67
C ASP A 54 -26.25 -6.84 -13.27
N ILE A 55 -24.96 -6.50 -13.10
CA ILE A 55 -23.86 -7.31 -13.59
C ILE A 55 -23.65 -8.50 -12.66
N ALA A 56 -23.52 -9.69 -13.24
CA ALA A 56 -23.17 -10.91 -12.50
C ALA A 56 -21.83 -10.75 -11.77
N GLU A 57 -21.76 -11.20 -10.53
CA GLU A 57 -20.59 -11.06 -9.65
C GLU A 57 -19.31 -11.64 -10.30
N ASP A 58 -19.42 -12.81 -10.93
CA ASP A 58 -18.34 -13.46 -11.67
C ASP A 58 -17.77 -12.61 -12.82
N ALA A 59 -18.60 -11.77 -13.44
CA ALA A 59 -18.18 -10.89 -14.52
C ALA A 59 -17.43 -9.65 -14.00
N PHE A 60 -17.72 -9.22 -12.78
CA PHE A 60 -16.94 -8.16 -12.12
C PHE A 60 -15.55 -8.66 -11.75
N ASP A 61 -15.43 -9.87 -11.21
CA ASP A 61 -14.13 -10.47 -10.87
C ASP A 61 -13.25 -10.63 -12.13
N ALA A 62 -13.83 -11.13 -13.22
CA ALA A 62 -13.13 -11.21 -14.51
C ALA A 62 -12.70 -9.84 -15.06
N LEU A 63 -13.50 -8.79 -14.84
CA LEU A 63 -13.15 -7.41 -15.20
C LEU A 63 -12.00 -6.88 -14.36
N VAL A 64 -12.02 -7.12 -13.05
CA VAL A 64 -10.94 -6.71 -12.13
C VAL A 64 -9.65 -7.41 -12.50
N ASP A 65 -9.67 -8.71 -12.77
CA ASP A 65 -8.48 -9.47 -13.19
C ASP A 65 -7.90 -8.91 -14.49
N ALA A 66 -8.74 -8.71 -15.51
CA ALA A 66 -8.32 -8.13 -16.78
C ALA A 66 -7.75 -6.70 -16.60
N PHE A 67 -8.38 -5.89 -15.75
CA PHE A 67 -7.89 -4.55 -15.43
C PHE A 67 -6.51 -4.61 -14.77
N MET A 68 -6.33 -5.46 -13.75
CA MET A 68 -5.05 -5.65 -13.06
C MET A 68 -3.96 -6.11 -14.02
N ASP A 69 -4.27 -6.96 -15.00
CA ASP A 69 -3.33 -7.40 -16.02
C ASP A 69 -2.90 -6.30 -16.98
N THR A 70 -3.76 -5.32 -17.25
CA THR A 70 -3.41 -4.17 -18.11
C THR A 70 -2.61 -3.07 -17.40
N LEU A 71 -2.49 -3.12 -16.06
CA LEU A 71 -1.78 -2.08 -15.33
C LEU A 71 -0.30 -2.00 -15.73
N PRO A 72 0.25 -0.78 -15.90
CA PRO A 72 1.69 -0.57 -16.07
C PRO A 72 2.51 -1.23 -14.96
N ALA A 73 3.70 -1.76 -15.32
CA ALA A 73 4.58 -2.48 -14.40
C ALA A 73 4.91 -1.68 -13.12
N LEU A 74 5.01 -0.35 -13.23
CA LEU A 74 5.19 0.54 -12.09
C LEU A 74 4.06 0.41 -11.06
N LEU A 75 2.79 0.43 -11.51
CA LEU A 75 1.64 0.30 -10.62
C LEU A 75 1.52 -1.12 -10.05
N LYS A 76 1.82 -2.14 -10.87
CA LYS A 76 1.89 -3.53 -10.38
C LYS A 76 2.92 -3.69 -9.26
N SER A 77 4.11 -3.10 -9.40
CA SER A 77 5.14 -3.17 -8.36
C SER A 77 4.73 -2.50 -7.06
N LYS A 78 3.94 -1.42 -7.14
CA LYS A 78 3.40 -0.72 -5.95
C LYS A 78 2.27 -1.49 -5.27
N LEU A 79 1.47 -2.24 -6.04
CA LEU A 79 0.39 -3.08 -5.52
C LEU A 79 0.88 -4.44 -4.99
N GLN A 80 2.03 -4.94 -5.44
CA GLN A 80 2.61 -6.23 -5.00
C GLN A 80 3.59 -6.10 -3.82
N ALA A 81 4.08 -4.90 -3.54
CA ALA A 81 5.09 -4.65 -2.50
C ALA A 81 4.49 -4.38 -1.10
N SER A 82 3.20 -4.68 -0.90
CA SER A 82 2.46 -4.47 0.35
C SER A 82 2.08 -5.78 1.03
#